data_AF-Q3YU96-F1
#
_entry.id   AF-Q3YU96-F1
#
_cell.length_a   1.000
_cell.length_b   1.000
_cell.length_c   1.000
_cell.angle_alpha   90.00
_cell.angle_beta   90.00
_cell.angle_gamma   90.00
#
_symmetry.space_group_name_H-M   'P 1'
#
loop_
_entity.id
_entity.type
_entity.pdbx_description
1 polymer ?
#
loop_
_entity_poly.entity_id
_entity_poly.type
_entity_poly.pdbx_seq_one_letter_code
_entity_poly.pdbx_strand_id
1 'polypeptide(L)'
;MVGGGGIAPLTGSESDICELQKMYFLPAIRGKGLAKKLALMAMEQAREMGFKRCYLETTAFLKEAIALYEHLGFEHIDYALGCTGHVDCEVRMLREL
;
A
#
# COMPACT_ATOMS: atom_id res chain seq x y z
N MET A 1 -6.58 8.84 -17.52
CA MET A 1 -5.71 8.10 -16.58
C MET A 1 -6.31 6.71 -16.38
N VAL A 2 -5.52 5.64 -16.59
CA VAL A 2 -5.98 4.24 -16.48
C VAL A 2 -5.62 3.57 -15.15
N GLY A 3 -4.91 4.29 -14.28
CA GLY A 3 -4.54 3.93 -12.92
C GLY A 3 -3.53 4.95 -12.38
N GLY A 4 -3.45 5.08 -11.05
CA GLY A 4 -2.51 5.95 -10.35
C GLY A 4 -2.22 5.36 -8.97
N GLY A 5 -1.00 5.56 -8.48
CA GLY A 5 -0.51 5.06 -7.20
C GLY A 5 0.86 5.64 -6.91
N GLY A 6 1.22 5.76 -5.64
CA GLY A 6 2.46 6.38 -5.21
C GLY A 6 2.70 6.14 -3.73
N ILE A 7 3.78 6.73 -3.23
CA ILE A 7 4.16 6.69 -1.83
C ILE A 7 4.20 8.11 -1.26
N ALA A 8 3.88 8.23 0.02
CA ALA A 8 4.02 9.46 0.76
C ALA A 8 4.54 9.16 2.18
N PRO A 9 5.22 10.10 2.85
CA PRO A 9 5.49 9.97 4.28
C PRO A 9 4.18 9.74 5.04
N LEU A 10 4.17 8.78 5.95
CA LEU A 10 3.00 8.52 6.78
C LEU A 10 2.92 9.59 7.88
N THR A 11 1.93 10.47 7.77
CA THR A 11 1.76 11.58 8.72
C THR A 11 1.41 11.03 10.09
N GLY A 12 2.00 11.54 11.18
CA GLY A 12 1.68 11.09 12.54
C GLY A 12 2.30 9.74 12.92
N SER A 13 3.22 9.18 12.12
CA SER A 13 4.00 8.00 12.46
C SER A 13 5.50 8.33 12.55
N GLU A 14 6.32 7.28 12.73
CA GLU A 14 7.76 7.36 12.59
C GLU A 14 8.15 7.80 11.17
N SER A 15 9.25 8.56 11.06
CA SER A 15 9.69 9.20 9.81
C SER A 15 10.22 8.24 8.74
N ASP A 16 10.53 7.01 9.13
CA ASP A 16 10.99 5.94 8.25
C ASP A 16 9.85 5.10 7.67
N ILE A 17 8.59 5.46 7.95
CA ILE A 17 7.40 4.81 7.42
C ILE A 17 6.77 5.66 6.32
N CYS A 18 6.56 5.05 5.16
CA CYS A 18 5.72 5.61 4.10
C CYS A 18 4.39 4.88 4.01
N GLU A 19 3.39 5.56 3.45
CA GLU A 19 2.12 4.97 3.07
C GLU A 19 2.11 4.68 1.56
N LEU A 20 1.71 3.46 1.19
CA LEU A 20 1.36 3.11 -0.18
C LEU A 20 -0.04 3.63 -0.48
N GLN A 21 -0.13 4.72 -1.23
CA GLN A 21 -1.40 5.35 -1.56
C GLN A 21 -2.25 4.46 -2.48
N LYS A 22 -3.56 4.51 -2.29
CA LYS A 22 -4.54 3.63 -2.96
C LYS A 22 -4.29 3.53 -4.46
N MET A 23 -3.92 2.33 -4.89
CA MET A 23 -3.75 2.00 -6.29
C MET A 23 -5.10 1.62 -6.91
N TYR A 24 -5.78 2.58 -7.52
CA TYR A 24 -7.03 2.30 -8.23
C TYR A 24 -6.74 1.80 -9.64
N PHE A 25 -7.13 0.57 -9.92
CA PHE A 25 -7.12 -0.01 -11.27
C PHE A 25 -8.54 -0.30 -11.73
N LEU A 26 -8.86 0.14 -12.96
CA LEU A 26 -10.13 -0.20 -13.59
C LEU A 26 -10.30 -1.73 -13.66
N PRO A 27 -11.50 -2.28 -13.45
CA PRO A 27 -11.75 -3.72 -13.57
C PRO A 27 -11.21 -4.33 -14.87
N ALA A 28 -11.26 -3.58 -15.97
CA ALA A 28 -10.81 -3.97 -17.30
C ALA A 28 -9.30 -4.27 -17.44
N ILE A 29 -8.47 -3.89 -16.46
CA ILE A 29 -7.02 -4.12 -16.46
C ILE A 29 -6.52 -5.03 -15.32
N ARG A 30 -7.46 -5.61 -14.54
CA ARG A 30 -7.15 -6.63 -13.53
C ARG A 30 -6.58 -7.89 -14.20
N GLY A 31 -5.80 -8.67 -13.46
CA GLY A 31 -5.22 -9.94 -13.95
C GLY A 31 -4.03 -9.81 -14.92
N LYS A 32 -3.58 -8.60 -15.25
CA LYS A 32 -2.44 -8.37 -16.17
C LYS A 32 -1.10 -8.09 -15.48
N GLY A 33 -1.00 -8.31 -14.16
CA GLY A 33 0.21 -8.05 -13.37
C GLY A 33 0.59 -6.56 -13.21
N LEU A 34 -0.20 -5.64 -13.77
CA LEU A 34 0.07 -4.20 -13.70
C LEU A 34 0.05 -3.66 -12.26
N ALA A 35 -0.87 -4.16 -11.43
CA ALA A 35 -0.95 -3.79 -10.02
C ALA A 35 0.31 -4.19 -9.26
N LYS A 36 0.79 -5.43 -9.48
CA LYS A 36 2.05 -5.92 -8.90
C LYS A 36 3.22 -5.05 -9.34
N LYS A 37 3.31 -4.72 -10.63
CA LYS A 37 4.39 -3.89 -11.16
C LYS A 37 4.38 -2.49 -10.55
N LEU A 38 3.21 -1.84 -10.45
CA LEU A 38 3.10 -0.51 -9.86
C LEU A 38 3.49 -0.51 -8.38
N ALA A 39 2.99 -1.50 -7.62
CA ALA A 39 3.34 -1.66 -6.21
C ALA A 39 4.85 -1.82 -6.02
N LEU A 40 5.49 -2.67 -6.83
CA LEU A 40 6.95 -2.87 -6.77
C LEU A 40 7.72 -1.59 -7.10
N MET A 41 7.32 -0.85 -8.14
CA MET A 41 7.95 0.44 -8.49
C MET A 41 7.79 1.47 -7.36
N ALA A 42 6.61 1.53 -6.73
CA ALA A 42 6.34 2.41 -5.61
C ALA A 42 7.20 2.05 -4.38
N MET A 43 7.35 0.77 -4.06
CA MET A 43 8.20 0.31 -2.95
C MET A 43 9.70 0.54 -3.22
N GLU A 44 10.14 0.42 -4.48
CA GLU A 44 11.52 0.74 -4.84
C GLU A 44 11.80 2.23 -4.67
N GLN A 45 10.88 3.08 -5.12
CA GLN A 45 10.96 4.52 -4.87
C GLN A 45 11.00 4.83 -3.37
N ALA A 46 10.31 4.04 -2.54
CA ALA A 46 10.32 4.23 -1.08
C ALA A 46 11.70 3.96 -0.48
N ARG A 47 12.38 2.90 -0.95
CA ARG A 47 13.76 2.60 -0.57
C ARG A 47 14.70 3.72 -0.99
N GLU A 48 14.58 4.20 -2.22
CA GLU A 48 15.40 5.31 -2.73
C GLU A 48 15.20 6.60 -1.93
N MET A 49 14.01 6.83 -1.40
CA MET A 49 13.67 7.95 -0.52
C MET A 49 14.11 7.74 0.94
N GLY A 50 14.68 6.59 1.30
CA GLY A 50 15.20 6.28 2.63
C GLY A 50 14.17 5.74 3.63
N PHE A 51 12.97 5.37 3.18
CA PHE A 51 12.00 4.68 4.03
C PHE A 51 12.44 3.25 4.28
N LYS A 52 12.13 2.75 5.48
CA LYS A 52 12.40 1.37 5.91
C LYS A 52 11.15 0.51 5.93
N ARG A 53 9.99 1.15 6.08
CA ARG A 53 8.71 0.47 6.23
C ARG A 53 7.67 1.09 5.32
N CYS A 54 6.81 0.25 4.77
CA CYS A 54 5.69 0.65 3.93
C CYS A 54 4.39 0.15 4.54
N TYR A 55 3.49 1.08 4.81
CA TYR A 55 2.19 0.85 5.41
C TYR A 55 1.09 1.02 4.37
N LEU A 56 -0.02 0.31 4.52
CA LEU A 56 -1.23 0.54 3.74
C LEU A 56 -2.48 0.24 4.54
N GLU A 57 -3.56 0.87 4.12
CA GLU A 57 -4.91 0.56 4.55
C GLU A 57 -5.81 0.23 3.35
N THR A 58 -6.65 -0.79 3.53
CA THR A 58 -7.60 -1.22 2.52
C THR A 58 -8.88 -1.71 3.17
N THR A 59 -9.91 -1.97 2.37
CA THR A 59 -11.16 -2.57 2.84
C THR A 59 -11.16 -4.08 2.64
N ALA A 60 -11.79 -4.80 3.57
CA ALA A 60 -11.92 -6.26 3.54
C ALA A 60 -12.63 -6.79 2.27
N PHE A 61 -13.39 -5.95 1.57
CA PHE A 61 -14.06 -6.32 0.31
C PHE A 61 -13.07 -6.49 -0.86
N LEU A 62 -11.88 -5.88 -0.80
CA LEU A 62 -10.88 -5.93 -1.87
C LEU A 62 -9.94 -7.14 -1.73
N LYS A 63 -10.51 -8.35 -1.73
CA LYS A 63 -9.79 -9.61 -1.48
C LYS A 63 -8.60 -9.83 -2.41
N GLU A 64 -8.71 -9.49 -3.69
CA GLU A 64 -7.60 -9.64 -4.63
C GLU A 64 -6.46 -8.65 -4.37
N ALA A 65 -6.76 -7.46 -3.84
CA ALA A 65 -5.74 -6.50 -3.44
C ALA A 65 -5.03 -6.98 -2.17
N ILE A 66 -5.77 -7.47 -1.18
CA ILE A 66 -5.19 -8.07 0.04
C ILE A 66 -4.25 -9.21 -0.32
N ALA A 67 -4.70 -10.18 -1.13
CA ALA A 67 -3.86 -11.30 -1.57
C ALA A 67 -2.62 -10.85 -2.36
N LEU A 68 -2.72 -9.78 -3.16
CA LEU A 68 -1.57 -9.18 -3.82
C LEU A 68 -0.57 -8.63 -2.80
N TYR A 69 -1.03 -7.89 -1.78
CA TYR A 69 -0.17 -7.31 -0.76
C TYR A 69 0.49 -8.39 0.10
N GLU A 70 -0.24 -9.43 0.50
CA GLU A 70 0.32 -10.59 1.18
C GLU A 70 1.42 -11.25 0.34
N HIS A 71 1.18 -11.47 -0.95
CA HIS A 71 2.21 -12.01 -1.86
C HIS A 71 3.42 -11.08 -2.06
N LEU A 72 3.22 -9.78 -1.87
CA LEU A 72 4.30 -8.79 -1.88
C LEU A 72 5.03 -8.71 -0.54
N GLY A 73 4.66 -9.49 0.47
CA GLY A 73 5.31 -9.52 1.78
C GLY A 73 4.78 -8.48 2.76
N PHE A 74 3.57 -7.97 2.56
CA PHE A 74 2.86 -7.23 3.60
C PHE A 74 2.24 -8.20 4.59
N GLU A 75 2.34 -7.85 5.87
CA GLU A 75 1.76 -8.59 6.99
C GLU A 75 0.61 -7.77 7.59
N HIS A 76 -0.45 -8.45 8.04
CA HIS A 76 -1.57 -7.80 8.71
C HIS A 76 -1.14 -7.29 10.09
N ILE A 77 -1.62 -6.10 10.46
CA ILE A 77 -1.43 -5.53 11.80
C ILE A 77 -2.77 -5.15 12.43
N ASP A 78 -2.84 -5.22 13.76
CA ASP A 78 -4.10 -5.03 14.50
C ASP A 78 -4.44 -3.56 14.80
N TYR A 79 -3.53 -2.62 14.49
CA TYR A 79 -3.68 -1.21 14.83
C TYR A 79 -3.27 -0.30 13.67
N ALA A 80 -3.89 0.88 13.60
CA ALA A 80 -3.53 1.88 12.60
C ALA A 80 -2.18 2.51 12.91
N LEU A 81 -1.39 2.76 11.87
CA LEU A 81 -0.20 3.59 11.97
C LEU A 81 -0.50 4.98 11.42
N GLY A 82 -0.05 6.01 12.15
CA GLY A 82 -0.19 7.39 11.75
C GLY A 82 -1.62 7.90 11.64
N CYS A 83 -1.78 8.96 10.87
CA CYS A 83 -3.00 9.71 10.63
C CYS A 83 -3.31 9.66 9.13
N THR A 84 -3.81 8.51 8.66
CA THR A 84 -4.15 8.29 7.24
C THR A 84 -5.42 9.01 6.81
N GLY A 85 -6.29 9.40 7.76
CA GLY A 85 -7.60 9.98 7.46
C GLY A 85 -8.59 8.99 6.83
N HIS A 86 -8.26 7.70 6.81
CA HIS A 86 -9.13 6.64 6.33
C HIS A 86 -10.11 6.21 7.43
N VAL A 87 -11.36 6.64 7.29
CA VAL A 87 -12.42 6.31 8.26
C VAL A 87 -13.06 4.94 8.01
N ASP A 88 -12.96 4.40 6.79
CA ASP A 88 -13.68 3.19 6.35
C ASP A 88 -12.74 2.05 5.91
N CYS A 89 -11.49 2.01 6.38
CA CYS A 89 -10.57 0.92 6.07
C CYS A 89 -10.43 -0.03 7.27
N GLU A 90 -10.83 -1.29 7.07
CA GLU A 90 -10.80 -2.30 8.13
C GLU A 90 -9.47 -3.06 8.17
N VAL A 91 -8.78 -3.17 7.04
CA VAL A 91 -7.56 -3.97 6.89
C VAL A 91 -6.34 -3.07 6.85
N ARG A 92 -5.35 -3.39 7.66
CA ARG A 92 -4.12 -2.62 7.86
C ARG A 92 -2.95 -3.57 7.68
N MET A 93 -1.98 -3.15 6.87
CA MET A 93 -0.83 -4.01 6.59
C MET A 93 0.46 -3.22 6.58
N LEU A 94 1.54 -3.86 7.02
CA LEU A 94 2.88 -3.30 7.09
C LEU A 94 3.86 -4.24 6.41
N ARG A 95 4.86 -3.66 5.75
CA ARG A 95 5.97 -4.38 5.14
C ARG A 95 7.29 -3.67 5.44
N GLU A 96 8.31 -4.45 5.77
CA GLU A 96 9.71 -4.01 5.73
C GLU A 96 10.20 -3.90 4.27
N LEU A 97 10.84 -2.77 3.95
CA LEU A 97 11.43 -2.47 2.65
C LEU A 97 12.89 -2.92 2.62
#